data_AF-A0A6N2K8D9-F1
#
_entry.id   AF-A0A6N2K8D9-F1
#
_cell.length_a   1.000
_cell.length_b   1.000
_cell.length_c   1.000
_cell.angle_alpha   90.00
_cell.angle_beta   90.00
_cell.angle_gamma   90.00
#
_symmetry.space_group_name_H-M   'P 1'
#
loop_
_entity.id
_entity.type
_entity.pdbx_description
1 polymer ?
#
loop_
_entity_poly.entity_id
_entity_poly.type
_entity_poly.pdbx_seq_one_letter_code
_entity_poly.pdbx_strand_id
1 'polypeptide(L)'
;MAYGGVILSNSLSFYQKRIVMSSRVQEKNGGASIPHVLSVAGSDSGAGAGIQADLKTCAARGVYCSTVITAVTAQNTVGVQSVHAVPEDFVAQQLKSVLSDMQVDVVKSGMLPSVGVVKVLLQSLAEFPVRALVVDPVMVSTSGDVLAGPSILSTFREELLPMADIVTPNIKEASALLGGIRLETVADMRTAAELLHALGPRNVLVKGGDLPGSLDAVDIFFNGEHFYELRSSRIKTHNTHGTGCTLASCIAAELAKGSPMLTAVRVAKRYVETALEYSKDILIGNGIQGPFDHLLRLKSGSHSFRRKDAFNPSDLFLYAVTDSGMNKKWGRSMVDAVAEAIQGGATIVQLRMLKQGIFWKQRSRVLQSVVPMEFCY
;
A
#
# COMPACT_ATOMS: atom_id res chain seq x y z
N MET A 1 -35.39 20.13 12.97
CA MET A 1 -34.84 20.79 11.75
C MET A 1 -33.63 21.70 11.99
N ALA A 2 -33.06 21.80 13.20
CA ALA A 2 -31.89 22.68 13.47
C ALA A 2 -30.50 21.99 13.41
N TYR A 3 -30.43 20.66 13.48
CA TYR A 3 -29.15 19.92 13.52
C TYR A 3 -28.49 19.72 12.15
N GLY A 4 -29.26 19.65 11.06
CA GLY A 4 -28.71 19.43 9.71
C GLY A 4 -27.90 20.61 9.14
N GLY A 5 -28.19 21.84 9.56
CA GLY A 5 -27.50 23.04 9.06
C GLY A 5 -26.07 23.21 9.58
N VAL A 6 -25.79 22.75 10.81
CA VAL A 6 -24.46 22.86 11.45
C VAL A 6 -23.49 21.79 10.93
N ILE A 7 -24.00 20.61 10.60
CA ILE A 7 -23.18 19.50 10.07
C ILE A 7 -22.73 19.80 8.63
N LEU A 8 -23.65 20.29 7.78
CA LEU A 8 -23.34 20.73 6.43
C LEU A 8 -22.36 21.91 6.42
N SER A 9 -22.47 22.87 7.34
CA SER A 9 -21.54 24.00 7.40
C SER A 9 -20.13 23.58 7.85
N ASN A 10 -20.02 22.65 8.80
CA ASN A 10 -18.74 22.13 9.27
C ASN A 10 -18.03 21.26 8.21
N SER A 11 -18.77 20.40 7.51
CA SER A 11 -18.18 19.59 6.42
C SER A 11 -17.75 20.46 5.24
N LEU A 12 -18.57 21.44 4.81
CA LEU A 12 -18.17 22.40 3.76
C LEU A 12 -16.96 23.24 4.18
N SER A 13 -16.92 23.75 5.42
CA SER A 13 -15.79 24.52 5.96
C SER A 13 -14.50 23.68 5.98
N PHE A 14 -14.60 22.43 6.40
CA PHE A 14 -13.48 21.49 6.37
C PHE A 14 -12.97 21.23 4.95
N TYR A 15 -13.87 20.98 4.00
CA TYR A 15 -13.49 20.75 2.61
C TYR A 15 -12.91 22.00 1.93
N GLN A 16 -13.43 23.18 2.21
CA GLN A 16 -12.87 24.45 1.71
C GLN A 16 -11.45 24.67 2.22
N LYS A 17 -11.19 24.43 3.52
CA LYS A 17 -9.84 24.51 4.10
C LYS A 17 -8.86 23.53 3.44
N ARG A 18 -9.32 22.32 3.09
CA ARG A 18 -8.51 21.32 2.36
C ARG A 18 -8.17 21.68 0.93
N ILE A 19 -9.12 22.22 0.17
CA ILE A 19 -8.88 22.67 -1.22
C ILE A 19 -7.76 23.73 -1.24
N VAL A 20 -7.72 24.62 -0.24
CA VAL A 20 -6.67 25.64 -0.07
C VAL A 20 -5.31 25.03 0.33
N MET A 21 -5.28 23.90 1.04
CA MET A 21 -4.01 23.20 1.31
C MET A 21 -3.44 22.52 0.06
N SER A 22 -4.28 21.95 -0.80
CA SER A 22 -3.85 21.32 -2.06
C SER A 22 -3.12 22.32 -2.97
N SER A 23 -3.55 23.58 -3.00
CA SER A 23 -2.91 24.65 -3.77
C SER A 23 -1.65 25.26 -3.11
N ARG A 24 -1.43 25.05 -1.80
CA ARG A 24 -0.22 25.51 -1.08
C ARG A 24 0.96 24.52 -1.10
N VAL A 25 0.87 23.42 -1.84
CA VAL A 25 1.95 22.42 -1.95
C VAL A 25 3.10 22.86 -2.88
N GLN A 26 2.98 23.99 -3.59
CA GLN A 26 4.06 24.53 -4.42
C GLN A 26 4.77 25.72 -3.79
N GLU A 27 5.42 25.52 -2.64
CA GLU A 27 6.53 26.38 -2.18
C GLU A 27 7.19 25.74 -0.94
N LYS A 28 8.05 24.73 -1.13
CA LYS A 28 8.94 24.28 -0.04
C LYS A 28 10.35 23.95 -0.55
N ASN A 29 11.31 24.44 0.24
CA ASN A 29 12.75 24.27 0.17
C ASN A 29 13.18 22.82 -0.14
N GLY A 30 14.30 22.67 -0.85
CA GLY A 30 14.77 21.46 -1.55
C GLY A 30 15.16 20.22 -0.72
N GLY A 31 14.48 19.93 0.39
CA GLY A 31 14.55 18.63 1.08
C GLY A 31 13.37 17.73 0.66
N ALA A 32 13.63 16.45 0.39
CA ALA A 32 12.57 15.50 0.06
C ALA A 32 11.62 15.31 1.26
N SER A 33 10.37 15.76 1.13
CA SER A 33 9.33 15.54 2.15
C SER A 33 8.97 14.05 2.20
N ILE A 34 9.08 13.42 3.37
CA ILE A 34 8.71 12.02 3.57
C ILE A 34 7.17 11.96 3.72
N PRO A 35 6.44 11.15 2.92
CA PRO A 35 5.01 10.97 3.09
C PRO A 35 4.68 10.48 4.51
N HIS A 36 3.67 11.09 5.13
CA HIS A 36 3.31 10.84 6.53
C HIS A 36 1.84 10.45 6.70
N VAL A 37 1.61 9.25 7.23
CA VAL A 37 0.29 8.78 7.69
C VAL A 37 0.22 8.81 9.22
N LEU A 38 -0.89 9.29 9.77
CA LEU A 38 -1.24 9.09 11.18
C LEU A 38 -2.34 8.03 11.29
N SER A 39 -2.05 6.92 11.97
CA SER A 39 -3.07 5.94 12.35
C SER A 39 -3.72 6.32 13.69
N VAL A 40 -5.05 6.35 13.73
CA VAL A 40 -5.85 6.56 14.94
C VAL A 40 -6.69 5.30 15.16
N ALA A 41 -6.18 4.37 15.98
CA ALA A 41 -6.78 3.05 16.13
C ALA A 41 -6.41 2.36 17.46
N GLY A 42 -7.02 1.20 17.72
CA GLY A 42 -6.65 0.33 18.83
C GLY A 42 -5.35 -0.42 18.60
N SER A 43 -4.67 -0.78 19.69
CA SER A 43 -3.49 -1.64 19.72
C SER A 43 -3.90 -3.11 19.88
N ASP A 44 -3.52 -3.93 18.90
CA ASP A 44 -3.65 -5.40 18.95
C ASP A 44 -2.38 -6.01 19.55
N SER A 45 -2.52 -6.68 20.70
CA SER A 45 -1.40 -7.37 21.36
C SER A 45 -0.77 -8.49 20.53
N GLY A 46 -1.54 -9.13 19.65
CA GLY A 46 -1.04 -10.13 18.70
C GLY A 46 -0.33 -9.53 17.48
N ALA A 47 -0.37 -8.20 17.33
CA ALA A 47 0.25 -7.43 16.26
C ALA A 47 -0.18 -7.85 14.84
N GLY A 48 -1.34 -8.50 14.67
CA GLY A 48 -1.88 -8.89 13.37
C GLY A 48 -2.79 -7.82 12.77
N ALA A 49 -3.46 -7.03 13.61
CA ALA A 49 -4.37 -5.93 13.25
C ALA A 49 -3.97 -4.62 13.97
N GLY A 50 -4.91 -3.67 14.04
CA GLY A 50 -4.76 -2.43 14.80
C GLY A 50 -3.60 -1.55 14.32
N ILE A 51 -3.10 -0.70 15.22
CA ILE A 51 -1.96 0.19 14.92
C ILE A 51 -0.71 -0.58 14.49
N GLN A 52 -0.54 -1.83 14.93
CA GLN A 52 0.59 -2.67 14.52
C GLN A 52 0.52 -3.03 13.04
N ALA A 53 -0.64 -3.45 12.54
CA ALA A 53 -0.85 -3.68 11.11
C ALA A 53 -0.69 -2.38 10.31
N ASP A 54 -1.18 -1.26 10.85
CA ASP A 54 -1.10 0.04 10.21
C ASP A 54 0.37 0.50 10.04
N LEU A 55 1.17 0.42 11.12
CA LEU A 55 2.60 0.72 11.13
C LEU A 55 3.37 -0.18 10.16
N LYS A 56 3.17 -1.51 10.25
CA LYS A 56 3.84 -2.48 9.38
C LYS A 56 3.50 -2.25 7.90
N THR A 57 2.25 -1.93 7.61
CA THR A 57 1.81 -1.62 6.25
C THR A 57 2.49 -0.36 5.74
N CYS A 58 2.44 0.74 6.49
CA CYS A 58 3.08 1.99 6.06
C CYS A 58 4.59 1.81 5.86
N ALA A 59 5.26 1.08 6.77
CA ALA A 59 6.67 0.72 6.62
C ALA A 59 6.93 -0.08 5.33
N ALA A 60 6.13 -1.11 5.05
CA ALA A 60 6.20 -1.89 3.80
C ALA A 60 5.93 -1.06 2.54
N ARG A 61 5.22 0.07 2.69
CA ARG A 61 4.95 1.04 1.63
C ARG A 61 5.97 2.18 1.59
N GLY A 62 6.96 2.24 2.47
CA GLY A 62 7.96 3.32 2.50
C GLY A 62 7.38 4.68 2.91
N VAL A 63 6.45 4.68 3.86
CA VAL A 63 5.75 5.86 4.38
C VAL A 63 5.99 5.93 5.89
N TYR A 64 6.29 7.13 6.40
CA TYR A 64 6.42 7.33 7.84
C TYR A 64 5.02 7.26 8.48
N CYS A 65 4.90 6.53 9.58
CA CYS A 65 3.62 6.31 10.23
C CYS A 65 3.71 6.62 11.72
N SER A 66 2.94 7.63 12.14
CA SER A 66 2.71 7.94 13.54
C SER A 66 1.40 7.30 14.01
N THR A 67 1.18 7.24 15.31
CA THR A 67 0.02 6.57 15.91
C THR A 67 -0.60 7.39 17.03
N VAL A 68 -1.93 7.39 17.10
CA VAL A 68 -2.71 7.68 18.31
C VAL A 68 -3.44 6.40 18.71
N ILE A 69 -3.23 5.97 19.95
CA ILE A 69 -3.85 4.76 20.49
C ILE A 69 -5.17 5.13 21.13
N THR A 70 -6.27 4.53 20.64
CA THR A 70 -7.63 4.75 21.16
C THR A 70 -8.04 3.71 22.19
N ALA A 71 -7.44 2.53 22.15
CA ALA A 71 -7.65 1.44 23.09
C ALA A 71 -6.50 0.44 23.00
N VAL A 72 -6.30 -0.36 24.04
CA VAL A 72 -5.39 -1.51 24.04
C VAL A 72 -6.24 -2.77 24.20
N THR A 73 -6.07 -3.75 23.32
CA THR A 73 -6.74 -5.05 23.45
C THR A 73 -5.76 -6.09 24.00
N ALA A 74 -6.15 -6.79 25.06
CA ALA A 74 -5.57 -8.08 25.37
C ALA A 74 -6.16 -9.08 24.37
N GLN A 75 -5.44 -9.29 23.28
CA GLN A 75 -5.89 -10.03 22.11
C GLN A 75 -4.76 -10.89 21.57
N ASN A 76 -5.12 -12.03 21.00
CA ASN A 76 -4.23 -12.89 20.25
C ASN A 76 -5.03 -13.62 19.16
N THR A 77 -4.45 -14.64 18.55
CA THR A 77 -5.09 -15.39 17.45
C THR A 77 -6.40 -16.07 17.86
N VAL A 78 -6.59 -16.41 19.15
CA VAL A 78 -7.83 -17.06 19.64
C VAL A 78 -8.97 -16.08 19.95
N GLY A 79 -8.75 -14.77 19.80
CA GLY A 79 -9.77 -13.72 19.96
C GLY A 79 -9.36 -12.63 20.93
N VAL A 80 -10.33 -11.81 21.34
CA VAL A 80 -10.17 -10.70 22.28
C VAL A 80 -10.55 -11.16 23.70
N GLN A 81 -9.65 -11.03 24.66
CA GLN A 81 -9.89 -11.37 26.07
C GLN A 81 -10.28 -10.15 26.90
N SER A 82 -9.77 -8.97 26.56
CA SER A 82 -10.10 -7.71 27.24
C SER A 82 -9.83 -6.51 26.35
N VAL A 83 -10.56 -5.43 26.58
CA VAL A 83 -10.38 -4.14 25.91
C VAL A 83 -10.26 -3.07 26.98
N HIS A 84 -9.18 -2.29 26.92
CA HIS A 84 -8.98 -1.11 27.75
C HIS A 84 -9.02 0.14 26.87
N ALA A 85 -10.11 0.90 26.96
CA ALA A 85 -10.24 2.16 26.24
C ALA A 85 -9.32 3.23 26.83
N VAL A 86 -8.61 3.96 25.97
CA VAL A 86 -7.80 5.10 26.39
C VAL A 86 -8.73 6.28 26.69
N PRO A 87 -8.54 7.01 27.80
CA PRO A 87 -9.32 8.21 28.11
C PRO A 87 -9.33 9.24 26.98
N GLU A 88 -10.49 9.85 26.73
CA GLU A 88 -10.71 10.74 25.57
C GLU A 88 -9.82 11.99 25.58
N ASP A 89 -9.55 12.53 26.77
CA ASP A 89 -8.63 13.64 26.99
C ASP A 89 -7.19 13.27 26.64
N PHE A 90 -6.76 12.04 26.95
CA PHE A 90 -5.45 11.55 26.56
C PHE A 90 -5.36 11.24 25.06
N VAL A 91 -6.44 10.77 24.42
CA VAL A 91 -6.51 10.68 22.96
C VAL A 91 -6.36 12.06 22.30
N ALA A 92 -6.99 13.09 22.86
CA ALA A 92 -6.85 14.47 22.38
C ALA A 92 -5.41 14.99 22.52
N GLN A 93 -4.74 14.70 23.65
CA GLN A 93 -3.34 15.06 23.86
C GLN A 93 -2.41 14.38 22.85
N GLN A 94 -2.62 13.09 22.56
CA GLN A 94 -1.87 12.37 21.53
C GLN A 94 -2.06 13.00 20.14
N LEU A 95 -3.30 13.28 19.74
CA LEU A 95 -3.62 13.90 18.45
C LEU A 95 -2.95 15.26 18.30
N LYS A 96 -3.09 16.12 19.33
CA LYS A 96 -2.45 17.44 19.34
C LYS A 96 -0.93 17.34 19.25
N SER A 97 -0.31 16.41 19.97
CA SER A 97 1.14 16.23 19.98
C SER A 97 1.70 15.92 18.58
N VAL A 98 1.01 15.07 17.82
CA VAL A 98 1.45 14.71 16.46
C VAL A 98 1.04 15.79 15.45
N LEU A 99 -0.23 16.21 15.44
CA LEU A 99 -0.79 17.07 14.39
C LEU A 99 -0.26 18.50 14.43
N SER A 100 0.13 19.00 15.61
CA SER A 100 0.68 20.36 15.74
C SER A 100 2.14 20.51 15.31
N ASP A 101 2.87 19.40 15.11
CA ASP A 101 4.31 19.41 14.83
C ASP A 101 4.67 18.71 13.50
N MET A 102 4.14 17.52 13.27
CA MET A 102 4.74 16.56 12.34
C MET A 102 4.21 16.61 10.89
N GLN A 103 3.41 17.61 10.52
CA GLN A 103 2.85 17.80 9.16
C GLN A 103 2.28 16.51 8.54
N VAL A 104 1.24 15.96 9.14
CA VAL A 104 0.59 14.73 8.67
C VAL A 104 -0.11 14.95 7.32
N ASP A 105 0.15 14.08 6.33
CA ASP A 105 -0.54 14.12 5.04
C ASP A 105 -1.92 13.46 5.13
N VAL A 106 -2.00 12.27 5.71
CA VAL A 106 -3.21 11.44 5.70
C VAL A 106 -3.47 10.88 7.08
N VAL A 107 -4.73 10.91 7.51
CA VAL A 107 -5.18 10.23 8.71
C VAL A 107 -5.94 8.98 8.32
N LYS A 108 -5.63 7.85 8.96
CA LYS A 108 -6.41 6.62 8.87
C LYS A 108 -7.05 6.36 10.23
N SER A 109 -8.37 6.23 10.29
CA SER A 109 -9.06 5.78 11.50
C SER A 109 -9.33 4.27 11.43
N GLY A 110 -9.10 3.58 12.55
CA GLY A 110 -9.52 2.19 12.77
C GLY A 110 -10.57 2.11 13.88
N MET A 111 -10.35 1.27 14.88
CA MET A 111 -11.25 1.13 16.03
C MET A 111 -11.36 2.44 16.84
N LEU A 112 -12.57 2.98 16.93
CA LEU A 112 -12.92 4.15 17.76
C LEU A 112 -13.92 3.70 18.83
N PRO A 113 -13.53 3.56 20.11
CA PRO A 113 -14.32 2.84 21.12
C PRO A 113 -15.48 3.64 21.72
N SER A 114 -15.55 4.96 21.48
CA SER A 114 -16.61 5.81 22.03
C SER A 114 -16.99 6.94 21.08
N VAL A 115 -18.19 7.49 21.28
CA VAL A 115 -18.65 8.71 20.61
C VAL A 115 -17.69 9.88 20.90
N GLY A 116 -17.16 9.99 22.12
CA GLY A 116 -16.25 11.09 22.46
C GLY A 116 -14.90 10.97 21.77
N VAL A 117 -14.35 9.76 21.56
CA VAL A 117 -13.16 9.57 20.71
C VAL A 117 -13.42 10.03 19.27
N VAL A 118 -14.59 9.73 18.71
CA VAL A 118 -14.95 10.22 17.36
C VAL A 118 -14.97 11.75 17.34
N LYS A 119 -15.60 12.38 18.34
CA LYS A 119 -15.67 13.84 18.43
C LYS A 119 -14.30 14.49 18.59
N VAL A 120 -13.43 13.91 19.42
CA VAL A 120 -12.04 14.36 19.60
C VAL A 120 -11.26 14.29 18.29
N LEU A 121 -11.42 13.21 17.52
CA LEU A 121 -10.82 13.08 16.19
C LEU A 121 -11.32 14.19 15.25
N LEU A 122 -12.64 14.38 15.14
CA LEU A 122 -13.22 15.38 14.25
C LEU A 122 -12.81 16.81 14.62
N GLN A 123 -12.79 17.14 15.91
CA GLN A 123 -12.30 18.43 16.41
C GLN A 123 -10.83 18.66 16.06
N SER A 124 -9.99 17.64 16.27
CA SER A 124 -8.57 17.72 15.94
C SER A 124 -8.33 17.92 14.45
N LEU A 125 -9.10 17.27 13.58
CA LEU A 125 -9.00 17.46 12.12
C LEU A 125 -9.51 18.83 11.68
N ALA A 126 -10.51 19.40 12.37
CA ALA A 126 -10.99 20.75 12.09
C ALA A 126 -9.96 21.84 12.46
N GLU A 127 -9.19 21.61 13.53
CA GLU A 127 -8.07 22.46 13.97
C GLU A 127 -6.84 22.26 13.08
N PHE A 128 -6.47 21.01 12.80
CA PHE A 128 -5.32 20.59 12.03
C PHE A 128 -5.75 19.81 10.77
N PRO A 129 -6.13 20.51 9.69
CA PRO A 129 -6.56 19.85 8.46
C PRO A 129 -5.42 19.04 7.83
N VAL A 130 -5.77 17.85 7.35
CA VAL A 130 -4.87 16.93 6.60
C VAL A 130 -5.36 16.77 5.17
N ARG A 131 -4.58 16.18 4.26
CA ARG A 131 -4.98 15.99 2.85
C ARG A 131 -6.13 15.00 2.68
N ALA A 132 -6.08 13.85 3.36
CA ALA A 132 -7.10 12.81 3.26
C ALA A 132 -7.41 12.13 4.60
N LEU A 133 -8.65 11.67 4.76
CA LEU A 133 -9.14 10.86 5.86
C LEU A 133 -9.65 9.53 5.28
N VAL A 134 -8.99 8.44 5.67
CA VAL A 134 -9.36 7.06 5.35
C VAL A 134 -10.07 6.46 6.56
N VAL A 135 -11.33 6.07 6.41
CA VAL A 135 -12.12 5.48 7.50
C VAL A 135 -12.26 3.97 7.29
N ASP A 136 -11.62 3.19 8.16
CA ASP A 136 -11.90 1.74 8.32
C ASP A 136 -12.91 1.59 9.47
N PRO A 137 -14.21 1.36 9.19
CA PRO A 137 -15.27 1.42 10.20
C PRO A 137 -15.30 0.13 11.02
N VAL A 138 -14.25 -0.11 11.80
CA VAL A 138 -14.10 -1.30 12.65
C VAL A 138 -15.15 -1.27 13.75
N MET A 139 -16.18 -2.11 13.60
CA MET A 139 -17.31 -2.21 14.54
C MET A 139 -17.41 -3.58 15.21
N VAL A 140 -16.74 -4.58 14.64
CA VAL A 140 -16.72 -5.95 15.13
C VAL A 140 -15.28 -6.43 15.08
N SER A 141 -14.81 -7.11 16.12
CA SER A 141 -13.49 -7.72 16.10
C SER A 141 -13.45 -8.78 15.00
N THR A 142 -12.25 -9.11 14.54
CA THR A 142 -12.06 -10.21 13.59
C THR A 142 -12.57 -11.55 14.15
N SER A 143 -12.63 -11.71 15.48
CA SER A 143 -13.24 -12.86 16.17
C SER A 143 -14.77 -12.78 16.36
N GLY A 144 -15.41 -11.67 16.00
CA GLY A 144 -16.87 -11.51 16.05
C GLY A 144 -17.42 -10.74 17.26
N ASP A 145 -16.55 -10.20 18.11
CA ASP A 145 -16.94 -9.44 19.30
C ASP A 145 -17.44 -8.05 18.91
N VAL A 146 -18.58 -7.61 19.43
CA VAL A 146 -19.13 -6.27 19.15
C VAL A 146 -18.24 -5.23 19.82
N LEU A 147 -17.60 -4.38 19.02
CA LEU A 147 -16.70 -3.32 19.48
C LEU A 147 -17.37 -1.93 19.50
N ALA A 148 -18.51 -1.78 18.83
CA ALA A 148 -19.26 -0.52 18.76
C ALA A 148 -20.75 -0.72 19.13
N GLY A 149 -21.23 0.04 20.12
CA GLY A 149 -22.64 0.09 20.50
C GLY A 149 -23.50 0.92 19.52
N PRO A 150 -24.84 0.86 19.62
CA PRO A 150 -25.75 1.54 18.70
C PRO A 150 -25.54 3.06 18.59
N SER A 151 -25.17 3.73 19.68
CA SER A 151 -24.90 5.17 19.70
C SER A 151 -23.64 5.58 18.93
N ILE A 152 -22.66 4.68 18.80
CA ILE A 152 -21.45 4.93 18.00
C ILE A 152 -21.78 4.87 16.52
N LEU A 153 -22.68 3.96 16.12
CA LEU A 153 -23.13 3.82 14.72
C LEU A 153 -23.79 5.09 14.19
N SER A 154 -24.66 5.74 14.99
CA SER A 154 -25.28 7.00 14.59
C SER A 154 -24.23 8.10 14.40
N THR A 155 -23.29 8.25 15.35
CA THR A 155 -22.20 9.21 15.22
C THR A 155 -21.31 8.93 14.00
N PHE A 156 -21.06 7.66 13.66
CA PHE A 156 -20.33 7.32 12.45
C PHE A 156 -21.05 7.84 11.20
N ARG A 157 -22.34 7.54 11.06
CA ARG A 157 -23.14 7.93 9.89
C ARG A 157 -23.32 9.44 9.78
N GLU A 158 -23.58 10.11 10.90
CA GLU A 158 -23.98 11.53 10.92
C GLU A 158 -22.80 12.49 10.98
N GLU A 159 -21.68 12.07 11.58
CA GLU A 159 -20.54 12.97 11.85
C GLU A 159 -19.24 12.51 11.16
N LEU A 160 -18.89 11.22 11.20
CA LEU A 160 -17.60 10.73 10.69
C LEU A 160 -17.59 10.49 9.18
N LEU A 161 -18.57 9.75 8.65
CA LEU A 161 -18.63 9.41 7.21
C LEU A 161 -18.68 10.65 6.29
N PRO A 162 -19.41 11.73 6.62
CA PRO A 162 -19.40 12.95 5.80
C PRO A 162 -18.01 13.60 5.61
N MET A 163 -17.07 13.28 6.49
CA MET A 163 -15.71 13.83 6.50
C MET A 163 -14.69 12.94 5.77
N ALA A 164 -15.08 11.71 5.44
CA ALA A 164 -14.17 10.71 4.88
C ALA A 164 -13.94 10.93 3.37
N ASP A 165 -12.68 10.88 2.94
CA ASP A 165 -12.36 10.78 1.51
C ASP A 165 -12.62 9.38 0.99
N ILE A 166 -12.47 8.37 1.85
CA ILE A 166 -12.87 7.01 1.56
C ILE A 166 -13.27 6.28 2.84
N VAL A 167 -14.36 5.52 2.77
CA VAL A 167 -14.72 4.52 3.78
C VAL A 167 -14.55 3.11 3.21
N THR A 168 -14.03 2.18 4.00
CA THR A 168 -13.68 0.82 3.54
C THR A 168 -14.40 -0.29 4.33
N PRO A 169 -15.75 -0.34 4.38
CA PRO A 169 -16.46 -1.36 5.17
C PRO A 169 -16.37 -2.75 4.53
N ASN A 170 -16.31 -3.81 5.34
CA ASN A 170 -16.66 -5.16 4.89
C ASN A 170 -18.19 -5.33 4.81
N ILE A 171 -18.67 -6.50 4.38
CA ILE A 171 -20.11 -6.78 4.23
C ILE A 171 -20.89 -6.57 5.55
N LYS A 172 -20.35 -7.08 6.66
CA LYS A 172 -21.01 -6.98 7.98
C LYS A 172 -21.06 -5.52 8.45
N GLU A 173 -19.97 -4.79 8.21
CA GLU A 173 -19.85 -3.36 8.53
C GLU A 173 -20.79 -2.52 7.65
N ALA A 174 -20.85 -2.78 6.35
CA ALA A 174 -21.75 -2.09 5.44
C ALA A 174 -23.22 -2.34 5.84
N SER A 175 -23.58 -3.59 6.16
CA SER A 175 -24.89 -3.94 6.69
C SER A 175 -25.21 -3.15 7.97
N ALA A 176 -24.29 -3.15 8.95
CA ALA A 176 -24.48 -2.44 10.21
C ALA A 176 -24.62 -0.91 10.02
N LEU A 177 -23.83 -0.30 9.13
CA LEU A 177 -23.93 1.12 8.79
C LEU A 177 -25.22 1.47 8.04
N LEU A 178 -25.83 0.51 7.36
CA LEU A 178 -27.08 0.69 6.62
C LEU A 178 -28.32 0.19 7.37
N GLY A 179 -28.20 -0.06 8.69
CA GLY A 179 -29.34 -0.44 9.52
C GLY A 179 -29.71 -1.93 9.49
N GLY A 180 -28.75 -2.79 9.18
CA GLY A 180 -28.90 -4.25 9.25
C GLY A 180 -29.45 -4.90 7.98
N ILE A 181 -29.33 -4.24 6.82
CA ILE A 181 -29.75 -4.83 5.53
C ILE A 181 -28.91 -6.07 5.21
N ARG A 182 -29.52 -7.09 4.60
CA ARG A 182 -28.78 -8.27 4.15
C ARG A 182 -28.04 -7.97 2.84
N LEU A 183 -26.81 -8.44 2.76
CA LEU A 183 -25.92 -8.26 1.61
C LEU A 183 -25.34 -9.63 1.26
N GLU A 184 -25.86 -10.25 0.21
CA GLU A 184 -25.55 -11.65 -0.15
C GLU A 184 -24.94 -11.76 -1.55
N THR A 185 -25.06 -10.71 -2.36
CA THR A 185 -24.59 -10.69 -3.75
C THR A 185 -23.72 -9.47 -4.07
N VAL A 186 -22.99 -9.54 -5.18
CA VAL A 186 -22.22 -8.41 -5.71
C VAL A 186 -23.15 -7.23 -6.07
N ALA A 187 -24.38 -7.51 -6.52
CA ALA A 187 -25.37 -6.48 -6.78
C ALA A 187 -25.77 -5.74 -5.48
N ASP A 188 -25.98 -6.47 -4.39
CA ASP A 188 -26.27 -5.87 -3.08
C ASP A 188 -25.11 -4.99 -2.61
N MET A 189 -23.86 -5.40 -2.86
CA MET A 189 -22.68 -4.58 -2.54
C MET A 189 -22.64 -3.27 -3.33
N ARG A 190 -23.08 -3.27 -4.60
CA ARG A 190 -23.18 -2.03 -5.40
C ARG A 190 -24.22 -1.09 -4.83
N THR A 191 -25.41 -1.61 -4.50
CA THR A 191 -26.46 -0.86 -3.81
C THR A 191 -25.96 -0.32 -2.46
N ALA A 192 -25.24 -1.14 -1.69
CA ALA A 192 -24.67 -0.70 -0.42
C ALA A 192 -23.65 0.44 -0.61
N ALA A 193 -22.81 0.36 -1.65
CA ALA A 193 -21.84 1.41 -1.94
C ALA A 193 -22.51 2.75 -2.28
N GLU A 194 -23.59 2.74 -3.06
CA GLU A 194 -24.41 3.92 -3.35
C GLU A 194 -25.05 4.51 -2.09
N LEU A 195 -25.70 3.66 -1.28
CA LEU A 195 -26.37 4.09 -0.05
C LEU A 195 -25.36 4.67 0.96
N LEU A 196 -24.19 4.04 1.10
CA LEU A 196 -23.12 4.55 1.95
C LEU A 196 -22.55 5.88 1.44
N HIS A 197 -22.38 6.03 0.12
CA HIS A 197 -21.94 7.29 -0.47
C HIS A 197 -22.95 8.41 -0.22
N ALA A 198 -24.25 8.11 -0.23
CA ALA A 198 -25.30 9.07 0.12
C ALA A 198 -25.23 9.57 1.59
N LEU A 199 -24.50 8.87 2.46
CA LEU A 199 -24.20 9.33 3.83
C LEU A 199 -23.07 10.37 3.89
N GLY A 200 -22.44 10.70 2.76
CA GLY A 200 -21.44 11.76 2.63
C GLY A 200 -19.97 11.41 2.36
N PRO A 201 -19.45 10.16 2.49
CA PRO A 201 -18.06 9.88 2.14
C PRO A 201 -17.84 10.03 0.64
N ARG A 202 -16.71 10.62 0.23
CA ARG A 202 -16.45 10.91 -1.20
C ARG A 202 -16.26 9.64 -2.04
N ASN A 203 -15.75 8.59 -1.42
CA ASN A 203 -15.55 7.30 -2.06
C ASN A 203 -15.92 6.19 -1.08
N VAL A 204 -16.40 5.07 -1.61
CA VAL A 204 -16.77 3.89 -0.82
C VAL A 204 -16.10 2.66 -1.43
N LEU A 205 -15.47 1.85 -0.59
CA LEU A 205 -14.94 0.53 -0.96
C LEU A 205 -15.61 -0.54 -0.10
N VAL A 206 -16.64 -1.20 -0.63
CA VAL A 206 -17.28 -2.33 0.04
C VAL A 206 -16.46 -3.59 -0.24
N LYS A 207 -15.82 -4.13 0.80
CA LYS A 207 -14.94 -5.31 0.73
C LYS A 207 -15.79 -6.58 0.73
N GLY A 208 -15.67 -7.42 -0.30
CA GLY A 208 -16.48 -8.64 -0.46
C GLY A 208 -15.73 -9.93 -0.16
N GLY A 209 -14.54 -9.84 0.44
CA GLY A 209 -13.76 -11.02 0.87
C GLY A 209 -14.58 -12.04 1.68
N ASP A 210 -15.60 -11.60 2.41
CA ASP A 210 -16.50 -12.42 3.23
C ASP A 210 -17.80 -12.87 2.52
N LEU A 211 -17.94 -12.62 1.21
CA LEU A 211 -19.17 -12.98 0.47
C LEU A 211 -19.40 -14.50 0.54
N PRO A 212 -20.57 -14.97 1.01
CA PRO A 212 -20.86 -16.40 1.13
C PRO A 212 -20.84 -17.09 -0.25
N GLY A 213 -20.27 -18.29 -0.32
CA GLY A 213 -20.34 -19.14 -1.51
C GLY A 213 -19.56 -18.65 -2.75
N SER A 214 -18.86 -17.51 -2.67
CA SER A 214 -18.08 -16.99 -3.79
C SER A 214 -16.66 -17.60 -3.84
N LEU A 215 -16.26 -18.06 -5.03
CA LEU A 215 -14.88 -18.46 -5.34
C LEU A 215 -13.95 -17.25 -5.57
N ASP A 216 -14.54 -16.09 -5.85
CA ASP A 216 -13.82 -14.83 -6.06
C ASP A 216 -13.97 -13.91 -4.84
N ALA A 217 -12.91 -13.15 -4.54
CA ALA A 217 -12.98 -11.99 -3.67
C ALA A 217 -13.22 -10.74 -4.53
N VAL A 218 -14.47 -10.27 -4.54
CA VAL A 218 -14.90 -9.09 -5.30
C VAL A 218 -15.07 -7.92 -4.35
N ASP A 219 -14.34 -6.83 -4.58
CA ASP A 219 -14.57 -5.57 -3.86
C ASP A 219 -15.24 -4.56 -4.81
N ILE A 220 -16.17 -3.78 -4.28
CA ILE A 220 -16.88 -2.75 -5.05
C ILE A 220 -16.38 -1.37 -4.61
N PHE A 221 -15.72 -0.68 -5.53
CA PHE A 221 -15.34 0.72 -5.35
C PHE A 221 -16.31 1.64 -6.10
N PHE A 222 -16.82 2.66 -5.41
CA PHE A 222 -17.70 3.67 -5.96
C PHE A 222 -17.19 5.07 -5.59
N ASN A 223 -17.07 5.96 -6.57
CA ASN A 223 -16.57 7.33 -6.39
C ASN A 223 -17.66 8.41 -6.53
N GLY A 224 -18.94 8.01 -6.51
CA GLY A 224 -20.08 8.89 -6.74
C GLY A 224 -20.57 8.96 -8.19
N GLU A 225 -19.78 8.49 -9.16
CA GLU A 225 -20.13 8.52 -10.59
C GLU A 225 -19.98 7.16 -11.26
N HIS A 226 -18.90 6.44 -10.92
CA HIS A 226 -18.49 5.21 -11.55
C HIS A 226 -18.26 4.12 -10.50
N PHE A 227 -18.68 2.92 -10.89
CA PHE A 227 -18.38 1.71 -10.17
C PHE A 227 -17.21 0.97 -10.78
N TYR A 228 -16.38 0.41 -9.91
CA TYR A 228 -15.26 -0.42 -10.29
C TYR A 228 -15.32 -1.71 -9.49
N GLU A 229 -15.48 -2.83 -10.19
CA GLU A 229 -15.33 -4.16 -9.59
C GLU A 229 -13.85 -4.54 -9.57
N LEU A 230 -13.36 -4.85 -8.39
CA LEU A 230 -11.99 -5.30 -8.20
C LEU A 230 -12.05 -6.78 -7.84
N ARG A 231 -11.74 -7.63 -8.82
CA ARG A 231 -11.87 -9.09 -8.71
C ARG A 231 -10.51 -9.75 -8.56
N SER A 232 -10.46 -10.76 -7.68
CA SER A 232 -9.31 -11.64 -7.50
C SER A 232 -9.78 -13.03 -7.09
N SER A 233 -8.98 -14.04 -7.36
CA SER A 233 -9.22 -15.39 -6.82
C SER A 233 -9.17 -15.35 -5.29
N ARG A 234 -10.08 -16.07 -4.62
CA ARG A 234 -10.03 -16.20 -3.16
C ARG A 234 -8.82 -17.05 -2.77
N ILE A 235 -7.96 -16.50 -1.92
CA ILE A 235 -6.79 -17.21 -1.38
C ILE A 235 -7.24 -18.10 -0.24
N LYS A 236 -6.99 -19.40 -0.35
CA LYS A 236 -7.33 -20.38 0.70
C LYS A 236 -6.27 -20.33 1.79
N THR A 237 -6.55 -19.55 2.84
CA THR A 237 -5.68 -19.42 4.01
C THR A 237 -6.50 -19.11 5.26
N HIS A 238 -5.98 -19.49 6.43
CA HIS A 238 -6.50 -19.04 7.73
C HIS A 238 -5.85 -17.73 8.18
N ASN A 239 -4.82 -17.25 7.48
CA ASN A 239 -4.04 -16.07 7.86
C ASN A 239 -4.68 -14.76 7.38
N THR A 240 -5.92 -14.49 7.83
CA THR A 240 -6.73 -13.33 7.40
C THR A 240 -6.83 -12.22 8.45
N HIS A 241 -6.20 -12.40 9.62
CA HIS A 241 -6.25 -11.44 10.71
C HIS A 241 -5.59 -10.11 10.29
N GLY A 242 -6.33 -9.01 10.39
CA GLY A 242 -5.86 -7.67 10.05
C GLY A 242 -5.90 -7.29 8.56
N THR A 243 -6.53 -8.07 7.69
CA THR A 243 -6.70 -7.76 6.26
C THR A 243 -7.36 -6.39 6.01
N GLY A 244 -8.42 -6.08 6.77
CA GLY A 244 -9.12 -4.78 6.69
C GLY A 244 -8.22 -3.59 7.04
N CYS A 245 -7.57 -3.64 8.21
CA CYS A 245 -6.65 -2.59 8.65
C CYS A 245 -5.51 -2.37 7.65
N THR A 246 -4.93 -3.47 7.17
CA THR A 246 -3.86 -3.47 6.17
C THR A 246 -4.30 -2.82 4.86
N LEU A 247 -5.49 -3.15 4.37
CA LEU A 247 -6.04 -2.56 3.14
C LEU A 247 -6.18 -1.04 3.30
N ALA A 248 -6.86 -0.59 4.36
CA ALA A 248 -7.09 0.82 4.63
C ALA A 248 -5.77 1.60 4.82
N SER A 249 -4.81 1.04 5.54
CA SER A 249 -3.49 1.67 5.73
C SER A 249 -2.66 1.71 4.46
N CYS A 250 -2.81 0.72 3.58
CA CYS A 250 -2.14 0.76 2.27
C CYS A 250 -2.74 1.85 1.39
N ILE A 251 -4.07 2.03 1.40
CA ILE A 251 -4.74 3.15 0.73
C ILE A 251 -4.21 4.48 1.29
N ALA A 252 -4.19 4.63 2.61
CA ALA A 252 -3.68 5.85 3.26
C ALA A 252 -2.23 6.16 2.87
N ALA A 253 -1.36 5.14 2.85
CA ALA A 253 0.03 5.27 2.45
C ALA A 253 0.19 5.71 0.98
N GLU A 254 -0.60 5.16 0.06
CA GLU A 254 -0.54 5.57 -1.35
C GLU A 254 -1.12 6.97 -1.58
N LEU A 255 -2.15 7.38 -0.82
CA LEU A 255 -2.67 8.75 -0.83
C LEU A 255 -1.66 9.76 -0.26
N ALA A 256 -0.91 9.40 0.78
CA ALA A 256 0.15 10.25 1.33
C ALA A 256 1.25 10.51 0.29
N LYS A 257 1.56 9.51 -0.56
CA LYS A 257 2.47 9.66 -1.72
C LYS A 257 1.88 10.47 -2.89
N GLY A 258 0.62 10.88 -2.82
CA GLY A 258 -0.07 11.63 -3.88
C GLY A 258 -0.69 10.76 -4.97
N SER A 259 -0.90 9.46 -4.74
CA SER A 259 -1.57 8.60 -5.72
C SER A 259 -3.05 8.98 -5.89
N PRO A 260 -3.61 8.88 -7.11
CA PRO A 260 -5.06 8.98 -7.30
C PRO A 260 -5.82 7.90 -6.51
N MET A 261 -7.04 8.20 -6.06
CA MET A 261 -7.83 7.33 -5.18
C MET A 261 -8.00 5.90 -5.73
N LEU A 262 -8.48 5.76 -6.97
CA LEU A 262 -8.67 4.43 -7.58
C LEU A 262 -7.34 3.66 -7.70
N THR A 263 -6.24 4.36 -7.99
CA THR A 263 -4.90 3.76 -8.03
C THR A 263 -4.47 3.27 -6.65
N ALA A 264 -4.67 4.07 -5.60
CA ALA A 264 -4.39 3.70 -4.21
C ALA A 264 -5.17 2.44 -3.79
N VAL A 265 -6.47 2.39 -4.13
CA VAL A 265 -7.34 1.22 -3.87
C VAL A 265 -6.83 -0.04 -4.59
N ARG A 266 -6.50 0.06 -5.90
CA ARG A 266 -5.97 -1.07 -6.68
C ARG A 266 -4.64 -1.58 -6.13
N VAL A 267 -3.75 -0.68 -5.72
CA VAL A 267 -2.46 -1.03 -5.11
C VAL A 267 -2.68 -1.74 -3.77
N ALA A 268 -3.59 -1.24 -2.94
CA ALA A 268 -3.91 -1.82 -1.65
C ALA A 268 -4.47 -3.24 -1.77
N LYS A 269 -5.45 -3.45 -2.66
CA LYS A 269 -6.03 -4.77 -2.91
C LYS A 269 -4.95 -5.78 -3.35
N ARG A 270 -4.16 -5.43 -4.37
CA ARG A 270 -3.06 -6.28 -4.84
C ARG A 270 -2.04 -6.57 -3.74
N TYR A 271 -1.75 -5.60 -2.88
CA TYR A 271 -0.82 -5.77 -1.77
C TYR A 271 -1.32 -6.79 -0.76
N VAL A 272 -2.58 -6.70 -0.33
CA VAL A 272 -3.20 -7.67 0.59
C VAL A 272 -3.22 -9.07 -0.03
N GLU A 273 -3.63 -9.20 -1.29
CA GLU A 273 -3.60 -10.49 -2.00
C GLU A 273 -2.20 -11.11 -2.03
N THR A 274 -1.19 -10.32 -2.38
CA THR A 274 0.20 -10.81 -2.43
C THR A 274 0.66 -11.25 -1.02
N ALA A 275 0.29 -10.50 0.02
CA ALA A 275 0.68 -10.82 1.39
C ALA A 275 -0.02 -12.08 1.91
N LEU A 276 -1.30 -12.28 1.59
CA LEU A 276 -2.07 -13.47 1.93
C LEU A 276 -1.53 -14.71 1.24
N GLU A 277 -1.23 -14.63 -0.06
CA GLU A 277 -0.68 -15.77 -0.82
C GLU A 277 0.72 -16.13 -0.30
N TYR A 278 1.58 -15.14 -0.08
CA TYR A 278 2.91 -15.35 0.50
C TYR A 278 2.85 -16.00 1.89
N SER A 279 1.85 -15.62 2.68
CA SER A 279 1.73 -16.03 4.08
C SER A 279 0.81 -17.22 4.29
N LYS A 280 0.31 -17.87 3.23
CA LYS A 280 -0.78 -18.85 3.34
C LYS A 280 -0.46 -20.04 4.27
N ASP A 281 0.83 -20.41 4.33
CA ASP A 281 1.33 -21.55 5.10
C ASP A 281 2.04 -21.13 6.40
N ILE A 282 2.04 -19.84 6.76
CA ILE A 282 2.61 -19.36 8.03
C ILE A 282 1.76 -19.89 9.18
N LEU A 283 2.43 -20.39 10.24
CA LEU A 283 1.78 -20.88 11.45
C LEU A 283 2.21 -20.00 12.63
N ILE A 284 1.32 -19.08 13.03
CA ILE A 284 1.48 -18.24 14.22
C ILE A 284 0.19 -18.32 15.02
N GLY A 285 0.28 -18.78 16.27
CA GLY A 285 -0.87 -19.00 17.14
C GLY A 285 -1.73 -20.19 16.72
N ASN A 286 -2.79 -20.45 17.48
CA ASN A 286 -3.67 -21.62 17.33
C ASN A 286 -5.15 -21.26 17.09
N GLY A 287 -5.43 -19.98 16.84
CA GLY A 287 -6.81 -19.52 16.68
C GLY A 287 -7.31 -19.57 15.25
N ILE A 288 -8.58 -19.18 15.07
CA ILE A 288 -9.30 -19.33 13.79
C ILE A 288 -8.69 -18.46 12.69
N GLN A 289 -8.14 -17.29 13.06
CA GLN A 289 -7.51 -16.37 12.12
C GLN A 289 -6.09 -16.03 12.57
N GLY A 290 -5.12 -16.40 11.75
CA GLY A 290 -3.71 -16.08 11.94
C GLY A 290 -3.31 -14.75 11.27
N PRO A 291 -2.18 -14.14 11.66
CA PRO A 291 -1.64 -12.97 11.00
C PRO A 291 -0.90 -13.35 9.70
N PHE A 292 -0.64 -12.37 8.84
CA PHE A 292 0.20 -12.51 7.65
C PHE A 292 1.41 -11.55 7.67
N ASP A 293 2.41 -11.83 6.85
CA ASP A 293 3.64 -11.05 6.78
C ASP A 293 3.47 -9.80 5.92
N HIS A 294 3.31 -8.66 6.60
CA HIS A 294 3.21 -7.35 5.97
C HIS A 294 4.53 -6.93 5.31
N LEU A 295 5.67 -7.40 5.82
CA LEU A 295 6.99 -6.99 5.37
C LEU A 295 7.55 -7.89 4.26
N LEU A 296 6.69 -8.69 3.60
CA LEU A 296 7.13 -9.64 2.57
C LEU A 296 8.09 -9.01 1.54
N ARG A 297 7.83 -7.77 1.12
CA ARG A 297 8.63 -7.08 0.09
C ARG A 297 10.04 -6.74 0.56
N LEU A 298 10.23 -6.49 1.86
CA LEU A 298 11.55 -6.24 2.44
C LEU A 298 12.38 -7.54 2.47
N LYS A 299 11.70 -8.69 2.64
CA LYS A 299 12.32 -10.01 2.65
C LYS A 299 12.54 -10.57 1.25
N SER A 300 11.69 -10.23 0.29
CA SER A 300 11.93 -10.54 -1.13
C SER A 300 13.17 -9.84 -1.67
N GLY A 301 13.60 -8.72 -1.05
CA GLY A 301 14.84 -8.00 -1.34
C GLY A 301 16.10 -8.56 -0.67
N SER A 302 16.01 -9.47 0.30
CA SER A 302 17.22 -10.10 0.88
C SER A 302 17.81 -11.20 -0.01
N HIS A 303 17.13 -11.57 -1.10
CA HIS A 303 17.73 -12.25 -2.25
C HIS A 303 18.32 -11.28 -3.30
N SER A 304 18.13 -9.96 -3.17
CA SER A 304 18.57 -8.96 -4.16
C SER A 304 19.81 -8.17 -3.76
N PHE A 305 20.47 -8.48 -2.63
CA PHE A 305 21.87 -8.07 -2.41
C PHE A 305 22.88 -8.97 -3.14
N ARG A 306 22.43 -10.04 -3.79
CA ARG A 306 23.08 -10.53 -5.01
C ARG A 306 22.44 -9.81 -6.18
N ARG A 307 23.13 -8.81 -6.73
CA ARG A 307 22.90 -8.32 -8.10
C ARG A 307 22.66 -9.53 -9.01
N LYS A 308 21.40 -9.75 -9.42
CA LYS A 308 21.05 -10.36 -10.70
C LYS A 308 20.73 -9.20 -11.64
N ASP A 309 21.68 -8.32 -11.95
CA ASP A 309 22.43 -8.46 -13.19
C ASP A 309 23.10 -9.83 -13.32
N ALA A 310 22.28 -10.85 -13.61
CA ALA A 310 22.84 -12.07 -14.16
C ALA A 310 23.38 -11.66 -15.53
N PHE A 311 24.69 -11.42 -15.61
CA PHE A 311 25.40 -11.34 -16.87
C PHE A 311 24.89 -12.50 -17.74
N ASN A 312 24.13 -12.17 -18.78
CA ASN A 312 23.66 -13.13 -19.75
C ASN A 312 24.70 -13.14 -20.88
N PRO A 313 25.47 -14.22 -21.06
CA PRO A 313 26.47 -14.30 -22.14
C PRO A 313 25.85 -14.09 -23.53
N SER A 314 24.53 -14.29 -23.66
CA SER A 314 23.78 -14.08 -24.90
C SER A 314 23.57 -12.60 -25.25
N ASP A 315 23.78 -11.67 -24.31
CA ASP A 315 23.72 -10.22 -24.55
C ASP A 315 25.06 -9.69 -25.10
N LEU A 316 26.09 -10.55 -25.17
CA LEU A 316 27.35 -10.24 -25.80
C LEU A 316 27.31 -10.57 -27.29
N PHE A 317 27.39 -9.54 -28.12
CA PHE A 317 27.64 -9.66 -29.55
C PHE A 317 29.14 -9.44 -29.80
N LEU A 318 29.87 -10.55 -30.01
CA LEU A 318 31.29 -10.52 -30.37
C LEU A 318 31.45 -10.33 -31.88
N TYR A 319 32.15 -9.27 -32.27
CA TYR A 319 32.56 -9.05 -33.66
C TYR A 319 34.08 -9.14 -33.79
N ALA A 320 34.57 -10.02 -34.65
CA ALA A 320 36.00 -10.17 -34.90
C ALA A 320 36.42 -9.33 -36.11
N VAL A 321 37.26 -8.32 -35.89
CA VAL A 321 37.90 -7.56 -36.98
C VAL A 321 39.21 -8.25 -37.33
N THR A 322 39.28 -8.74 -38.56
CA THR A 322 40.43 -9.48 -39.10
C THR A 322 41.61 -8.57 -39.42
N ASP A 323 42.73 -9.12 -39.90
CA ASP A 323 43.95 -8.35 -40.10
C ASP A 323 43.81 -7.24 -41.16
N SER A 324 44.76 -6.31 -41.14
CA SER A 324 44.76 -5.14 -42.01
C SER A 324 44.81 -5.49 -43.51
N GLY A 325 45.34 -6.65 -43.90
CA GLY A 325 45.37 -7.11 -45.28
C GLY A 325 43.99 -7.54 -45.78
N MET A 326 43.23 -8.23 -44.94
CA MET A 326 41.84 -8.60 -45.23
C MET A 326 40.95 -7.35 -45.35
N ASN A 327 41.00 -6.43 -44.38
CA ASN A 327 40.15 -5.22 -44.44
C ASN A 327 40.44 -4.35 -45.67
N LYS A 328 41.71 -4.23 -46.07
CA LYS A 328 42.08 -3.54 -47.32
C LYS A 328 41.46 -4.16 -48.56
N LYS A 329 41.34 -5.49 -48.64
CA LYS A 329 40.65 -6.15 -49.78
C LYS A 329 39.17 -5.78 -49.88
N TRP A 330 38.55 -5.45 -48.75
CA TRP A 330 37.16 -5.00 -48.68
C TRP A 330 37.05 -3.47 -48.69
N GLY A 331 38.13 -2.74 -49.04
CA GLY A 331 38.10 -1.30 -49.24
C GLY A 331 37.97 -0.46 -47.97
N ARG A 332 38.19 -1.04 -46.78
CA ARG A 332 38.04 -0.34 -45.49
C ARG A 332 39.30 -0.37 -44.65
N SER A 333 39.51 0.65 -43.83
CA SER A 333 40.59 0.64 -42.84
C SER A 333 40.20 -0.22 -41.62
N MET A 334 41.18 -0.53 -40.76
CA MET A 334 40.90 -1.25 -39.52
C MET A 334 40.09 -0.41 -38.53
N VAL A 335 40.25 0.92 -38.59
CA VAL A 335 39.48 1.86 -37.76
C VAL A 335 38.01 1.86 -38.21
N ASP A 336 37.76 1.92 -39.53
CA ASP A 336 36.41 1.89 -40.08
C ASP A 336 35.70 0.57 -39.74
N ALA A 337 36.41 -0.56 -39.86
CA ALA A 337 35.86 -1.87 -39.53
C ALA A 337 35.47 -2.01 -38.04
N VAL A 338 36.19 -1.35 -37.13
CA VAL A 338 35.83 -1.30 -35.71
C VAL A 338 34.64 -0.38 -35.47
N ALA A 339 34.63 0.80 -36.11
CA ALA A 339 33.53 1.74 -35.99
C ALA A 339 32.20 1.13 -36.49
N GLU A 340 32.24 0.43 -37.63
CA GLU A 340 31.08 -0.31 -38.16
C GLU A 340 30.62 -1.43 -37.22
N ALA A 341 31.56 -2.17 -36.60
CA ALA A 341 31.21 -3.21 -35.64
C ALA A 341 30.48 -2.64 -34.41
N ILE A 342 30.96 -1.52 -33.88
CA ILE A 342 30.32 -0.81 -32.75
C ILE A 342 28.94 -0.29 -33.16
N GLN A 343 28.81 0.34 -34.34
CA GLN A 343 27.52 0.80 -34.86
C GLN A 343 26.53 -0.35 -35.10
N GLY A 344 27.03 -1.52 -35.50
CA GLY A 344 26.26 -2.75 -35.65
C GLY A 344 25.86 -3.44 -34.34
N GLY A 345 26.19 -2.85 -33.18
CA GLY A 345 25.80 -3.35 -31.87
C GLY A 345 26.77 -4.33 -31.22
N ALA A 346 28.03 -4.40 -31.69
CA ALA A 346 29.04 -5.25 -31.06
C ALA A 346 29.35 -4.77 -29.63
N THR A 347 29.15 -5.65 -28.65
CA THR A 347 29.50 -5.42 -27.24
C THR A 347 30.95 -5.77 -26.95
N ILE A 348 31.58 -6.64 -27.77
CA ILE A 348 33.00 -6.96 -27.70
C ILE A 348 33.57 -6.97 -29.12
N VAL A 349 34.69 -6.28 -29.35
CA VAL A 349 35.41 -6.31 -30.62
C VAL A 349 36.78 -6.95 -30.43
N GLN A 350 37.02 -8.08 -31.11
CA GLN A 350 38.32 -8.75 -31.10
C GLN A 350 39.13 -8.34 -32.33
N LEU A 351 40.28 -7.69 -32.10
CA LEU A 351 41.23 -7.34 -33.16
C LEU A 351 42.22 -8.48 -33.39
N ARG A 352 42.26 -9.02 -34.62
CA ARG A 352 43.32 -9.97 -35.01
C ARG A 352 44.34 -9.25 -35.87
N MET A 353 45.49 -8.92 -35.29
CA MET A 353 46.63 -8.40 -36.04
C MET A 353 47.57 -9.55 -36.44
N LEU A 354 47.89 -9.67 -37.72
CA LEU A 354 49.03 -10.47 -38.16
C LEU A 354 50.29 -9.69 -37.81
N LYS A 355 51.09 -10.18 -36.85
CA LYS A 355 52.51 -9.81 -36.80
C LYS A 355 53.15 -10.39 -38.06
N GLN A 356 53.91 -9.57 -38.78
CA GLN A 356 54.73 -10.04 -39.89
C GLN A 356 55.63 -11.17 -39.36
N GLY A 357 55.42 -12.37 -39.88
CA GLY A 357 56.16 -13.58 -39.51
C GLY A 357 55.60 -14.32 -38.30
N ILE A 358 54.77 -15.35 -38.55
CA ILE A 358 54.80 -16.71 -37.97
C ILE A 358 53.44 -17.37 -38.25
N PHE A 359 53.51 -18.48 -38.98
CA PHE A 359 52.40 -19.34 -39.37
C PHE A 359 51.96 -20.18 -38.16
N TRP A 360 50.79 -19.90 -37.56
CA TRP A 360 50.17 -20.84 -36.62
C TRP A 360 49.01 -21.56 -37.30
N LYS A 361 49.34 -22.67 -37.97
CA LYS A 361 48.41 -23.78 -38.18
C LYS A 361 48.28 -24.48 -36.82
N GLN A 362 47.25 -24.18 -36.04
CA GLN A 362 46.83 -25.10 -34.98
C GLN A 362 45.31 -25.23 -34.95
N ARG A 363 44.89 -26.46 -35.24
CA ARG A 363 43.52 -26.97 -35.16
C ARG A 363 42.99 -26.80 -33.73
N SER A 364 41.75 -26.33 -33.65
CA SER A 364 40.75 -26.60 -32.62
C SER A 364 41.24 -27.31 -31.35
N ARG A 365 41.39 -26.56 -30.25
CA ARG A 365 41.04 -27.01 -28.91
C ARG A 365 40.79 -25.80 -28.02
N VAL A 366 39.58 -25.78 -27.46
CA VAL A 366 39.10 -24.86 -26.42
C VAL A 366 40.11 -24.88 -25.28
N LEU A 367 40.66 -23.72 -24.92
CA LEU A 367 41.41 -23.55 -23.68
C LEU A 367 41.00 -22.24 -23.02
N GLN A 368 40.30 -22.42 -21.90
CA GLN A 368 40.14 -21.45 -20.83
C GLN A 368 41.53 -20.98 -20.37
N SER A 369 41.74 -19.68 -20.29
CA SER A 369 42.62 -19.08 -19.29
C SER A 369 42.28 -17.60 -19.15
N VAL A 370 41.59 -17.30 -18.05
CA VAL A 370 41.43 -15.95 -17.50
C VAL A 370 42.81 -15.50 -17.03
N VAL A 371 43.29 -14.36 -17.51
CA VAL A 371 44.45 -13.65 -16.92
C VAL A 371 43.91 -12.32 -16.36
N PRO A 372 44.16 -11.98 -15.09
CA PRO A 372 43.66 -10.75 -14.50
C PRO A 372 44.46 -9.54 -15.00
N MET A 373 43.78 -8.48 -15.42
CA MET A 373 44.40 -7.18 -15.64
C MET A 373 44.60 -6.48 -14.30
N GLU A 374 45.87 -6.26 -13.95
CA GLU A 374 46.31 -5.29 -12.96
C GLU A 374 45.96 -3.87 -13.44
N PHE A 375 45.30 -3.10 -12.59
CA PHE A 375 45.20 -1.66 -12.75
C PHE A 375 46.46 -1.02 -12.15
N CYS A 376 47.25 -0.33 -12.98
CA CYS A 376 48.23 0.66 -12.51
C CYS A 376 47.57 2.04 -12.50
N TYR A 377 47.57 2.64 -11.30
CA TYR A 377 47.30 4.03 -10.87
C TYR A 377 46.33 4.92 -11.65
#